data_AF-A0A316DGE7-F1
#
_entry.id   AF-A0A316DGE7-F1
#
_cell.length_a   1.000
_cell.length_b   1.000
_cell.length_c   1.000
_cell.angle_alpha   90.00
_cell.angle_beta   90.00
_cell.angle_gamma   90.00
#
_symmetry.space_group_name_H-M   'P 1'
#
loop_
_entity.id
_entity.type
_entity.pdbx_description
1 polymer ?
#
loop_
_entity_poly.entity_id
_entity_poly.type
_entity_poly.pdbx_seq_one_letter_code
_entity_poly.pdbx_strand_id
1 'polypeptide(L)'
;MNASAWVPLGATLVSSWFAVMLFRQYGERQRSYQLWWAISMLSYASASFGEYYALAFGWSAPMYKFYYFNAVSLVAIMAAGEMYMLFKARVGHIYLFVTLALMAVFAYLLLMVTPDPTILSQNGAAIGGDALQKGSVIRSVFPPILSGVGGMILIFGPLWSWWKTRFAGNLFIAAGAVLLSMVGRLAVLGYPEWLPLGELLGIVVIFYGVFGWGRAKKA
;
A
#
# COMPACT_ATOMS: atom_id res chain seq x y z
N MET A 1 -19.51 -17.53 2.81
CA MET A 1 -18.36 -16.60 2.67
C MET A 1 -17.29 -17.32 1.88
N ASN A 2 -16.76 -16.70 0.83
CA ASN A 2 -15.65 -17.28 0.06
C ASN A 2 -14.41 -17.41 0.96
N ALA A 3 -13.76 -18.58 0.94
CA ALA A 3 -12.55 -18.81 1.74
C ALA A 3 -11.43 -17.79 1.42
N SER A 4 -11.43 -17.26 0.19
CA SER A 4 -10.52 -16.20 -0.26
C SER A 4 -10.69 -14.87 0.48
N ALA A 5 -11.86 -14.58 1.05
CA ALA A 5 -12.11 -13.31 1.77
C ALA A 5 -11.34 -13.21 3.09
N TRP A 6 -10.95 -14.33 3.71
CA TRP A 6 -10.21 -14.31 4.97
C TRP A 6 -8.78 -13.77 4.83
N VAL A 7 -8.19 -13.88 3.64
CA VAL A 7 -6.83 -13.40 3.35
C VAL A 7 -6.72 -11.87 3.44
N PRO A 8 -7.54 -11.08 2.71
CA PRO A 8 -7.51 -9.62 2.85
C PRO A 8 -8.02 -9.14 4.21
N LEU A 9 -8.87 -9.91 4.90
CA LEU A 9 -9.18 -9.62 6.30
C LEU A 9 -7.94 -9.75 7.20
N GLY A 10 -7.14 -10.81 7.00
CA GLY A 10 -5.84 -10.94 7.66
C GLY A 10 -4.92 -9.75 7.38
N ALA A 11 -4.84 -9.32 6.12
CA ALA A 11 -4.03 -8.16 5.73
C ALA A 11 -4.53 -6.86 6.39
N THR A 12 -5.85 -6.69 6.50
CA THR A 12 -6.51 -5.58 7.22
C THR A 12 -6.11 -5.56 8.69
N LEU A 13 -6.17 -6.71 9.37
CA LEU A 13 -5.83 -6.82 10.78
C LEU A 13 -4.35 -6.54 11.05
N VAL A 14 -3.46 -7.12 10.22
CA VAL A 14 -2.01 -6.92 10.34
C VAL A 14 -1.63 -5.46 10.10
N SER A 15 -2.15 -4.85 9.02
CA SER A 15 -1.86 -3.44 8.70
C SER A 15 -2.47 -2.48 9.72
N SER A 16 -3.66 -2.77 10.26
CA SER A 16 -4.26 -1.98 11.36
C SER A 16 -3.41 -2.03 12.62
N TRP A 17 -2.96 -3.23 13.02
CA TRP A 17 -2.06 -3.40 14.15
C TRP A 17 -0.73 -2.66 13.93
N PHE A 18 -0.18 -2.76 12.72
CA PHE A 18 1.03 -2.03 12.33
C PHE A 18 0.82 -0.52 12.47
N ALA A 19 -0.28 0.02 11.96
CA ALA A 19 -0.62 1.44 12.08
C ALA A 19 -0.64 1.90 13.55
N VAL A 20 -1.31 1.15 14.43
CA VAL A 20 -1.36 1.45 15.87
C VAL A 20 0.03 1.49 16.49
N MET A 21 0.89 0.51 16.18
CA MET A 21 2.26 0.48 16.69
C MET A 21 3.09 1.67 16.22
N LEU A 22 2.94 2.08 14.95
CA LEU A 22 3.63 3.24 14.39
C LEU A 22 3.12 4.55 14.99
N PHE A 23 1.81 4.72 15.20
CA PHE A 23 1.26 5.90 15.88
C PHE A 23 1.74 6.02 17.32
N ARG A 24 1.80 4.91 18.07
CA ARG A 24 2.38 4.92 19.42
C ARG A 24 3.84 5.36 19.40
N GLN A 25 4.63 4.82 18.47
CA GLN A 25 6.04 5.19 18.31
C GLN A 25 6.21 6.66 17.89
N TYR A 26 5.30 7.19 17.07
CA TYR A 26 5.25 8.60 16.70
C TYR A 26 4.93 9.48 17.92
N GLY A 27 3.98 9.10 18.76
CA GLY A 27 3.67 9.82 20.00
C GLY A 27 4.89 9.97 20.91
N GLU A 28 5.70 8.90 21.03
CA GLU A 28 6.90 8.87 21.86
C GLU A 28 8.10 9.64 21.25
N ARG A 29 8.32 9.53 19.93
CA ARG A 29 9.55 10.00 19.28
C ARG A 29 9.38 11.24 18.40
N GLN A 30 8.13 11.59 18.05
CA GLN A 30 7.75 12.73 17.23
C GLN A 30 8.52 12.80 15.89
N ARG A 31 8.79 11.64 15.26
CA ARG A 31 9.49 11.58 13.97
C ARG A 31 8.49 11.50 12.82
N SER A 32 8.55 12.46 11.90
CA SER A 32 7.59 12.57 10.77
C SER A 32 7.50 11.31 9.90
N TYR A 33 8.59 10.56 9.72
CA TYR A 33 8.54 9.31 8.93
C TYR A 33 7.58 8.27 9.53
N GLN A 34 7.48 8.20 10.87
CA GLN A 34 6.61 7.25 11.55
C GLN A 34 5.14 7.60 11.37
N LEU A 35 4.83 8.91 11.36
CA LEU A 35 3.48 9.40 11.09
C LEU A 35 3.04 9.01 9.68
N TRP A 36 3.87 9.27 8.66
CA TRP A 36 3.52 8.94 7.27
C TRP A 36 3.44 7.44 7.02
N TRP A 37 4.34 6.66 7.63
CA TRP A 37 4.20 5.20 7.66
C TRP A 37 2.87 4.79 8.30
N ALA A 38 2.49 5.33 9.45
CA ALA A 38 1.23 5.00 10.10
C ALA A 38 0.00 5.33 9.24
N ILE A 39 -0.01 6.50 8.59
CA ILE A 39 -1.09 6.92 7.68
C ILE A 39 -1.16 5.98 6.46
N SER A 40 -0.02 5.59 5.89
CA SER A 40 -0.01 4.60 4.81
C SER A 40 -0.55 3.25 5.24
N MET A 41 -0.28 2.81 6.48
CA MET A 41 -0.83 1.57 7.03
C MET A 41 -2.34 1.62 7.25
N LEU A 42 -2.91 2.78 7.61
CA LEU A 42 -4.36 2.96 7.64
C LEU A 42 -4.98 2.87 6.24
N SER A 43 -4.31 3.44 5.24
CA SER A 43 -4.75 3.33 3.85
C SER A 43 -4.65 1.88 3.35
N TYR A 44 -3.59 1.16 3.71
CA TYR A 44 -3.46 -0.28 3.47
C TYR A 44 -4.62 -1.05 4.09
N ALA A 45 -4.89 -0.85 5.38
CA ALA A 45 -6.00 -1.50 6.07
C ALA A 45 -7.34 -1.20 5.40
N SER A 46 -7.54 0.04 4.94
CA SER A 46 -8.74 0.47 4.23
C SER A 46 -8.88 -0.22 2.87
N ALA A 47 -7.79 -0.36 2.12
CA ALA A 47 -7.79 -1.08 0.85
C ALA A 47 -8.12 -2.56 1.05
N SER A 48 -7.36 -3.26 1.90
CA SER A 48 -7.60 -4.68 2.17
C SER A 48 -8.99 -4.93 2.80
N PHE A 49 -9.52 -4.00 3.60
CA PHE A 49 -10.89 -4.09 4.11
C PHE A 49 -11.92 -3.97 2.98
N GLY A 50 -11.73 -3.03 2.05
CA GLY A 50 -12.59 -2.88 0.88
C GLY A 50 -12.60 -4.13 0.02
N GLU A 51 -11.44 -4.77 -0.16
CA GLU A 51 -11.33 -6.05 -0.85
C GLU A 51 -12.03 -7.19 -0.10
N TYR A 52 -11.80 -7.32 1.22
CA TYR A 52 -12.53 -8.28 2.06
C TYR A 52 -14.04 -8.10 1.94
N TYR A 53 -14.52 -6.86 2.08
CA TYR A 53 -15.94 -6.53 1.99
C TYR A 53 -16.48 -6.95 0.62
N ALA A 54 -15.78 -6.62 -0.45
CA ALA A 54 -16.21 -6.96 -1.80
C ALA A 54 -16.22 -8.47 -2.06
N LEU A 55 -15.24 -9.23 -1.56
CA LEU A 55 -15.22 -10.68 -1.68
C LEU A 55 -16.30 -11.38 -0.84
N ALA A 56 -16.72 -10.76 0.26
CA ALA A 56 -17.74 -11.29 1.16
C ALA A 56 -19.18 -10.91 0.74
N PHE A 57 -19.38 -9.68 0.26
CA PHE A 57 -20.71 -9.09 0.04
C PHE A 57 -20.96 -8.63 -1.41
N GLY A 58 -19.95 -8.70 -2.28
CA GLY A 58 -19.99 -8.25 -3.67
C GLY A 58 -19.41 -6.84 -3.86
N TRP A 59 -18.97 -6.55 -5.09
CA TRP A 59 -18.45 -5.23 -5.44
C TRP A 59 -19.59 -4.24 -5.70
N SER A 60 -19.40 -3.01 -5.22
CA SER A 60 -20.23 -1.85 -5.59
C SER A 60 -19.33 -0.72 -6.09
N ALA A 61 -19.87 0.19 -6.91
CA ALA A 61 -19.08 1.30 -7.44
C ALA A 61 -18.46 2.18 -6.33
N PRO A 62 -19.15 2.54 -5.23
CA PRO A 62 -18.54 3.29 -4.14
C PRO A 62 -17.42 2.50 -3.43
N MET A 63 -17.65 1.21 -3.17
CA MET A 63 -16.64 0.35 -2.52
C MET A 63 -15.41 0.17 -3.41
N TYR A 64 -15.59 0.01 -4.71
CA TYR A 64 -14.50 -0.06 -5.68
C TYR A 64 -13.66 1.21 -5.68
N LYS A 65 -14.28 2.39 -5.71
CA LYS A 65 -13.57 3.67 -5.63
C LYS A 65 -12.82 3.83 -4.31
N PHE A 66 -13.42 3.44 -3.19
CA PHE A 66 -12.80 3.47 -1.87
C PHE A 66 -11.56 2.56 -1.81
N TYR A 67 -11.70 1.31 -2.24
CA TYR A 67 -10.60 0.35 -2.36
C TYR A 67 -9.48 0.90 -3.26
N TYR A 68 -9.82 1.29 -4.48
CA TYR A 68 -8.85 1.66 -5.51
C TYR A 68 -8.08 2.93 -5.15
N PHE A 69 -8.76 3.92 -4.54
CA PHE A 69 -8.10 5.13 -4.05
C PHE A 69 -7.00 4.80 -3.03
N ASN A 70 -7.35 3.98 -2.04
CA ASN A 70 -6.43 3.60 -0.98
C ASN A 70 -5.28 2.73 -1.51
N ALA A 71 -5.59 1.70 -2.31
CA ALA A 71 -4.61 0.79 -2.88
C ALA A 71 -3.53 1.53 -3.71
N VAL A 72 -3.94 2.49 -4.54
CA VAL A 72 -3.01 3.25 -5.38
C VAL A 72 -2.20 4.28 -4.58
N SER A 73 -2.82 4.94 -3.60
CA SER A 73 -2.22 6.08 -2.89
C SER A 73 -1.31 5.68 -1.73
N LEU A 74 -1.56 4.54 -1.07
CA LEU A 74 -0.84 4.15 0.15
C LEU A 74 0.67 4.08 -0.05
N VAL A 75 1.13 3.59 -1.20
CA VAL A 75 2.55 3.37 -1.48
C VAL A 75 3.30 4.70 -1.60
N ALA A 76 2.64 5.71 -2.19
CA ALA A 76 3.20 7.06 -2.30
C ALA A 76 3.35 7.70 -0.91
N ILE A 77 2.36 7.55 -0.02
CA ILE A 77 2.44 8.06 1.36
C ILE A 77 3.55 7.33 2.13
N MET A 78 3.65 6.01 1.98
CA MET A 78 4.70 5.22 2.64
C MET A 78 6.09 5.65 2.17
N ALA A 79 6.26 5.88 0.87
CA ALA A 79 7.48 6.42 0.28
C ALA A 79 7.79 7.84 0.79
N ALA A 80 6.79 8.69 1.05
CA ALA A 80 7.02 10.00 1.67
C ALA A 80 7.70 9.84 3.04
N GLY A 81 7.27 8.87 3.84
CA GLY A 81 7.93 8.53 5.10
C GLY A 81 9.39 8.12 4.92
N GLU A 82 9.68 7.27 3.93
CA GLU A 82 11.06 6.89 3.59
C GLU A 82 11.90 8.11 3.12
N MET A 83 11.31 9.03 2.36
CA MET A 83 11.99 10.28 1.95
C MET A 83 12.36 11.16 3.15
N TYR A 84 11.53 11.23 4.19
CA TYR A 84 11.86 11.89 5.46
C TYR A 84 12.99 11.19 6.22
N MET A 85 13.17 9.88 6.04
CA MET A 85 14.23 9.11 6.68
C MET A 85 15.57 9.28 5.96
N LEU A 86 15.55 9.25 4.63
CA LEU A 86 16.76 9.23 3.79
C LEU A 86 17.35 10.62 3.55
N PHE A 87 16.50 11.64 3.46
CA PHE A 87 16.89 12.99 3.04
C PHE A 87 16.55 14.04 4.09
N LYS A 88 17.01 15.27 3.83
CA LYS A 88 16.65 16.43 4.65
C LYS A 88 15.13 16.66 4.62
N ALA A 89 14.57 17.17 5.71
CA ALA A 89 13.13 17.43 5.84
C ALA A 89 12.52 18.17 4.64
N ARG A 90 13.23 19.15 4.06
CA ARG A 90 12.80 19.88 2.86
C ARG A 90 12.42 18.95 1.70
N VAL A 91 13.23 17.93 1.42
CA VAL A 91 12.96 16.96 0.34
C VAL A 91 11.73 16.12 0.66
N GLY A 92 11.60 15.67 1.92
CA GLY A 92 10.40 14.97 2.39
C GLY A 92 9.13 15.81 2.23
N HIS A 93 9.17 17.09 2.59
CA HIS A 93 8.03 18.01 2.42
C HIS A 93 7.66 18.22 0.96
N ILE A 94 8.65 18.41 0.07
CA ILE A 94 8.40 18.58 -1.37
C ILE A 94 7.74 17.31 -1.94
N TYR A 95 8.31 16.14 -1.65
CA TYR A 95 7.77 14.87 -2.13
C TYR A 95 6.33 14.64 -1.61
N LEU A 96 6.10 14.88 -0.32
CA LEU A 96 4.78 14.77 0.29
C LEU A 96 3.78 15.74 -0.36
N PHE A 97 4.15 17.00 -0.57
CA PHE A 97 3.27 17.99 -1.19
C PHE A 97 2.87 17.57 -2.61
N VAL A 98 3.83 17.15 -3.43
CA VAL A 98 3.56 16.64 -4.78
C VAL A 98 2.66 15.40 -4.73
N THR A 99 2.94 14.48 -3.81
CA THR A 99 2.11 13.28 -3.60
C THR A 99 0.68 13.63 -3.25
N LEU A 100 0.46 14.52 -2.28
CA LEU A 100 -0.88 14.95 -1.86
C LEU A 100 -1.63 15.69 -2.97
N ALA A 101 -0.94 16.51 -3.76
CA ALA A 101 -1.54 17.18 -4.92
C ALA A 101 -2.00 16.16 -5.97
N LEU A 102 -1.15 15.18 -6.30
CA LEU A 102 -1.51 14.11 -7.23
C LEU A 102 -2.66 13.25 -6.70
N MET A 103 -2.65 12.93 -5.41
CA MET A 103 -3.75 12.21 -4.76
C MET A 103 -5.07 12.98 -4.80
N ALA A 104 -5.05 14.30 -4.62
CA ALA A 104 -6.25 15.13 -4.72
C ALA A 104 -6.84 15.12 -6.13
N VAL A 105 -5.99 15.27 -7.16
CA VAL A 105 -6.41 15.16 -8.57
C VAL A 105 -6.94 13.76 -8.86
N PHE A 106 -6.24 12.72 -8.39
CA PHE A 106 -6.66 11.34 -8.55
C PHE A 106 -8.03 11.08 -7.93
N ALA A 107 -8.25 11.51 -6.70
CA ALA A 107 -9.52 11.38 -5.99
C ALA A 107 -10.65 12.07 -6.76
N TYR A 108 -10.42 13.30 -7.22
CA TYR A 108 -11.41 14.04 -8.01
C TYR A 108 -11.80 13.30 -9.29
N LEU A 109 -10.82 12.83 -10.08
CA LEU A 109 -11.10 12.08 -11.31
C LEU A 109 -11.78 10.73 -11.03
N LEU A 110 -11.39 10.05 -9.96
CA LEU A 110 -12.00 8.77 -9.55
C LEU A 110 -13.46 8.93 -9.11
N LEU A 111 -13.82 10.07 -8.51
CA LEU A 111 -15.22 10.38 -8.19
C LEU A 111 -16.06 10.54 -9.46
N MET A 112 -15.49 11.11 -10.52
CA MET A 112 -16.19 11.39 -11.78
C MET A 112 -16.31 10.18 -12.72
N VAL A 113 -15.46 9.15 -12.58
CA VAL A 113 -15.53 7.95 -13.43
C VAL A 113 -16.58 6.97 -12.93
N THR A 114 -17.28 6.30 -13.84
CA THR A 114 -18.19 5.20 -13.51
C THR A 114 -17.46 3.87 -13.77
N PRO A 115 -17.23 3.02 -12.75
CA PRO A 115 -16.66 1.70 -12.96
C PRO A 115 -17.62 0.79 -13.74
N ASP A 116 -17.06 -0.13 -14.52
CA ASP A 116 -17.83 -1.06 -15.37
C ASP A 116 -18.68 -2.01 -14.52
N PRO A 117 -20.03 -1.94 -14.60
CA PRO A 117 -20.91 -2.77 -13.79
C PRO A 117 -20.79 -4.26 -14.11
N THR A 118 -20.39 -4.62 -15.34
CA THR A 118 -20.23 -6.03 -15.72
C THR A 118 -19.07 -6.67 -14.99
N ILE A 119 -17.96 -5.93 -14.81
CA ILE A 119 -16.81 -6.37 -14.03
C ILE A 119 -17.14 -6.41 -12.55
N LEU A 120 -17.82 -5.38 -12.00
CA LEU A 120 -18.24 -5.37 -10.60
C LEU A 120 -19.19 -6.53 -10.24
N SER A 121 -19.98 -7.01 -11.20
CA SER A 121 -20.89 -8.15 -10.98
C SER A 121 -20.18 -9.50 -10.87
N GLN A 122 -18.87 -9.57 -11.17
CA GLN A 122 -18.09 -10.79 -11.02
C GLN A 122 -17.84 -11.08 -9.54
N ASN A 123 -18.59 -12.05 -9.02
CA ASN A 123 -18.52 -12.41 -7.61
C ASN A 123 -17.27 -13.21 -7.28
N GLY A 124 -16.62 -12.84 -6.16
CA GLY A 124 -15.58 -13.66 -5.52
C GLY A 124 -14.16 -13.53 -6.08
N ALA A 125 -13.92 -12.60 -7.00
CA ALA A 125 -12.59 -12.30 -7.52
C ALA A 125 -12.07 -10.95 -7.03
N ALA A 126 -10.76 -10.89 -6.79
CA ALA A 126 -10.04 -9.62 -6.74
C ALA A 126 -10.01 -9.03 -8.15
N ILE A 127 -10.29 -7.72 -8.28
CA ILE A 127 -10.47 -7.07 -9.58
C ILE A 127 -9.35 -6.04 -9.86
N GLY A 128 -8.67 -5.55 -8.83
CA GLY A 128 -7.63 -4.52 -9.00
C GLY A 128 -8.12 -3.31 -9.81
N GLY A 129 -7.43 -3.01 -10.91
CA GLY A 129 -7.78 -1.91 -11.82
C GLY A 129 -8.81 -2.25 -12.92
N ASP A 130 -9.36 -3.47 -12.95
CA ASP A 130 -10.08 -3.97 -14.13
C ASP A 130 -11.45 -3.34 -14.36
N ALA A 131 -12.13 -2.87 -13.31
CA ALA A 131 -13.39 -2.15 -13.44
C ALA A 131 -13.26 -0.74 -14.03
N LEU A 132 -12.04 -0.25 -14.30
CA LEU A 132 -11.81 0.99 -15.04
C LEU A 132 -11.35 0.71 -16.46
N GLN A 133 -11.81 1.53 -17.40
CA GLN A 133 -11.47 1.44 -18.82
C GLN A 133 -9.94 1.38 -19.02
N LYS A 134 -9.47 0.37 -19.76
CA LYS A 134 -8.07 0.27 -20.19
C LYS A 134 -7.69 1.52 -21.00
N GLY A 135 -6.55 2.13 -20.66
CA GLY A 135 -6.09 3.37 -21.30
C GLY A 135 -6.63 4.67 -20.68
N SER A 136 -7.56 4.61 -19.73
CA SER A 136 -7.99 5.80 -19.00
C SER A 136 -6.84 6.39 -18.16
N VAL A 137 -6.82 7.71 -18.00
CA VAL A 137 -5.79 8.41 -17.19
C VAL A 137 -5.71 7.83 -15.77
N ILE A 138 -6.85 7.52 -15.18
CA ILE A 138 -6.99 6.98 -13.81
C ILE A 138 -6.30 5.61 -13.67
N ARG A 139 -6.36 4.77 -14.70
CA ARG A 139 -5.76 3.43 -14.71
C ARG A 139 -4.31 3.42 -15.22
N SER A 140 -3.99 4.27 -16.19
CA SER A 140 -2.71 4.23 -16.92
C SER A 140 -1.65 5.20 -16.40
N VAL A 141 -2.04 6.28 -15.71
CA VAL A 141 -1.11 7.35 -15.29
C VAL A 141 -0.87 7.33 -13.79
N PHE A 142 -1.94 7.27 -12.98
CA PHE A 142 -1.79 7.40 -11.53
C PHE A 142 -1.10 6.21 -10.84
N PRO A 143 -1.40 4.93 -11.13
CA PRO A 143 -0.72 3.82 -10.48
C PRO A 143 0.79 3.77 -10.73
N PRO A 144 1.31 3.98 -11.96
CA PRO A 144 2.75 4.07 -12.16
C PRO A 144 3.41 5.24 -11.41
N ILE A 145 2.74 6.40 -11.32
CA ILE A 145 3.31 7.58 -10.65
C ILE A 145 3.24 7.46 -9.13
N LEU A 146 2.08 7.14 -8.56
CA LEU A 146 1.90 7.06 -7.10
C LEU A 146 2.51 5.76 -6.55
N SER A 147 2.17 4.62 -7.15
CA SER A 147 2.60 3.31 -6.64
C SER A 147 3.94 2.87 -7.23
N GLY A 148 4.19 3.09 -8.52
CA GLY A 148 5.43 2.68 -9.17
C GLY A 148 6.65 3.43 -8.63
N VAL A 149 6.62 4.76 -8.64
CA VAL A 149 7.71 5.59 -8.07
C VAL A 149 7.86 5.33 -6.57
N GLY A 150 6.75 5.28 -5.83
CA GLY A 150 6.79 4.97 -4.40
C GLY A 150 7.40 3.59 -4.12
N GLY A 151 7.05 2.58 -4.90
CA GLY A 151 7.60 1.23 -4.82
C GLY A 151 9.11 1.20 -5.04
N MET A 152 9.62 1.95 -6.02
CA MET A 152 11.08 2.08 -6.22
C MET A 152 11.76 2.68 -4.99
N ILE A 153 11.19 3.73 -4.39
CA ILE A 153 11.73 4.34 -3.16
C ILE A 153 11.74 3.32 -2.00
N LEU A 154 10.68 2.52 -1.87
CA LEU A 154 10.55 1.52 -0.80
C LEU A 154 11.40 0.27 -1.01
N ILE A 155 11.91 0.05 -2.22
CA ILE A 155 12.89 -0.99 -2.50
C ILE A 155 14.30 -0.44 -2.28
N PHE A 156 14.67 0.63 -2.99
CA PHE A 156 16.03 1.16 -2.98
C PHE A 156 16.39 1.92 -1.69
N GLY A 157 15.41 2.55 -1.04
CA GLY A 157 15.61 3.30 0.20
C GLY A 157 16.10 2.42 1.35
N PRO A 158 15.38 1.33 1.68
CA PRO A 158 15.84 0.38 2.68
C PRO A 158 17.15 -0.34 2.28
N LEU A 159 17.35 -0.66 1.00
CA LEU A 159 18.64 -1.23 0.53
C LEU A 159 19.81 -0.28 0.78
N TRP A 160 19.63 1.01 0.50
CA TRP A 160 20.61 2.04 0.79
C TRP A 160 20.84 2.22 2.30
N SER A 161 19.77 2.23 3.08
CA SER A 161 19.83 2.28 4.54
C SER A 161 20.57 1.08 5.12
N TRP A 162 20.34 -0.13 4.59
CA TRP A 162 21.11 -1.32 4.92
C TRP A 162 22.58 -1.17 4.55
N TRP A 163 22.91 -0.66 3.37
CA TRP A 163 24.31 -0.46 2.96
C TRP A 163 25.07 0.42 3.96
N LYS A 164 24.44 1.48 4.47
CA LYS A 164 25.04 2.41 5.44
C LYS A 164 25.07 1.89 6.87
N THR A 165 24.00 1.25 7.34
CA THR A 165 23.83 0.90 8.76
C THR A 165 24.09 -0.57 9.06
N ARG A 166 24.09 -1.42 8.03
CA ARG A 166 24.10 -2.89 8.10
C ARG A 166 22.98 -3.48 8.96
N PHE A 167 21.92 -2.69 9.21
CA PHE A 167 20.74 -3.17 9.93
C PHE A 167 19.88 -4.04 9.01
N ALA A 168 19.87 -5.36 9.25
CA ALA A 168 19.21 -6.32 8.37
C ALA A 168 17.67 -6.19 8.33
N GLY A 169 17.04 -5.51 9.29
CA GLY A 169 15.61 -5.19 9.23
C GLY A 169 15.22 -4.46 7.94
N ASN A 170 16.13 -3.63 7.41
CA ASN A 170 15.93 -2.93 6.14
C ASN A 170 15.87 -3.88 4.93
N LEU A 171 16.53 -5.05 4.98
CA LEU A 171 16.44 -6.05 3.91
C LEU A 171 15.05 -6.69 3.88
N PHE A 172 14.45 -6.93 5.05
CA PHE A 172 13.07 -7.43 5.12
C PHE A 172 12.09 -6.38 4.58
N ILE A 173 12.26 -5.09 4.90
CA ILE A 173 11.43 -4.03 4.32
C ILE A 173 11.54 -4.04 2.79
N ALA A 174 12.77 -4.08 2.24
CA ALA A 174 12.98 -4.15 0.79
C ALA A 174 12.36 -5.41 0.17
N ALA A 175 12.53 -6.58 0.80
CA ALA A 175 11.97 -7.84 0.33
C ALA A 175 10.43 -7.81 0.29
N GLY A 176 9.80 -7.28 1.33
CA GLY A 176 8.36 -7.09 1.37
C GLY A 176 7.87 -6.10 0.30
N ALA A 177 8.60 -5.00 0.07
CA ALA A 177 8.29 -4.05 -1.00
C ALA A 177 8.40 -4.66 -2.41
N VAL A 178 9.40 -5.54 -2.63
CA VAL A 178 9.52 -6.31 -3.88
C VAL A 178 8.32 -7.24 -4.05
N LEU A 179 7.93 -8.00 -3.01
CA LEU A 179 6.77 -8.89 -3.06
C LEU A 179 5.49 -8.13 -3.43
N LEU A 180 5.20 -7.00 -2.75
CA LEU A 180 4.04 -6.16 -3.06
C LEU A 180 4.08 -5.63 -4.51
N SER A 181 5.25 -5.21 -4.99
CA SER A 181 5.44 -4.71 -6.35
C SER A 181 5.22 -5.80 -7.40
N MET A 182 5.71 -7.02 -7.15
CA MET A 182 5.51 -8.17 -8.02
C MET A 182 4.03 -8.54 -8.14
N VAL A 183 3.33 -8.57 -7.01
CA VAL A 183 1.93 -8.98 -6.93
C VAL A 183 1.02 -7.94 -7.60
N GLY A 184 1.27 -6.65 -7.38
CA GLY A 184 0.59 -5.59 -8.11
C GLY A 184 0.82 -5.69 -9.63
N ARG A 185 2.02 -6.11 -10.06
CA ARG A 185 2.30 -6.33 -11.49
C ARG A 185 1.54 -7.54 -12.04
N LEU A 186 1.43 -8.63 -11.28
CA LEU A 186 0.64 -9.81 -11.67
C LEU A 186 -0.84 -9.46 -11.88
N ALA A 187 -1.42 -8.64 -11.00
CA ALA A 187 -2.79 -8.16 -11.18
C ALA A 187 -2.99 -7.37 -12.48
N VAL A 188 -2.02 -6.51 -12.84
CA VAL A 188 -2.05 -5.78 -14.14
C VAL A 188 -1.92 -6.73 -15.34
N LEU A 189 -1.20 -7.84 -15.18
CA LEU A 189 -1.03 -8.88 -16.21
C LEU A 189 -2.23 -9.83 -16.34
N GLY A 190 -3.29 -9.64 -15.54
CA GLY A 190 -4.51 -10.44 -15.60
C GLY A 190 -4.56 -11.59 -14.59
N TYR A 191 -3.70 -11.57 -13.57
CA TYR A 191 -3.69 -12.55 -12.47
C TYR A 191 -4.00 -11.90 -11.10
N PRO A 192 -5.17 -11.25 -10.93
CA PRO A 192 -5.50 -10.54 -9.70
C PRO A 192 -5.78 -11.47 -8.51
N GLU A 193 -6.00 -12.77 -8.73
CA GLU A 193 -6.23 -13.76 -7.67
C GLU A 193 -5.07 -13.92 -6.68
N TRP A 194 -3.85 -13.57 -7.09
CA TRP A 194 -2.67 -13.59 -6.23
C TRP A 194 -2.54 -12.34 -5.36
N LEU A 195 -3.34 -11.31 -5.65
CA LEU A 195 -3.26 -10.01 -5.00
C LEU A 195 -3.42 -10.09 -3.48
N PRO A 196 -4.49 -10.72 -2.93
CA PRO A 196 -4.69 -10.73 -1.49
C PRO A 196 -3.59 -11.48 -0.72
N LEU A 197 -3.13 -12.62 -1.27
CA LEU A 197 -2.09 -13.44 -0.62
C LEU A 197 -0.75 -12.72 -0.62
N GLY A 198 -0.38 -12.14 -1.76
CA GLY A 198 0.85 -11.39 -1.90
C GLY A 198 0.87 -10.12 -1.06
N GLU A 199 -0.27 -9.45 -0.93
CA GLU A 199 -0.46 -8.33 -0.01
C GLU A 199 -0.22 -8.74 1.44
N LEU A 200 -0.89 -9.80 1.92
CA LEU A 200 -0.72 -10.29 3.30
C LEU A 200 0.73 -10.67 3.59
N LEU A 201 1.37 -11.42 2.70
CA LEU A 201 2.76 -11.84 2.89
C LEU A 201 3.72 -10.65 2.86
N GLY A 202 3.54 -9.74 1.90
CA GLY A 202 4.34 -8.53 1.77
C GLY A 202 4.29 -7.68 3.04
N ILE A 203 3.09 -7.44 3.57
CA ILE A 203 2.94 -6.60 4.77
C ILE A 203 3.51 -7.25 6.03
N VAL A 204 3.36 -8.57 6.19
CA VAL A 204 3.95 -9.32 7.31
C VAL A 204 5.47 -9.24 7.28
N VAL A 205 6.08 -9.37 6.09
CA VAL A 205 7.53 -9.26 5.92
C VAL A 205 8.03 -7.85 6.26
N ILE A 206 7.34 -6.79 5.80
CA ILE A 206 7.69 -5.41 6.16
C ILE A 206 7.55 -5.19 7.67
N PHE A 207 6.45 -5.66 8.28
CA PHE A 207 6.21 -5.58 9.72
C PHE A 207 7.35 -6.22 10.53
N TYR A 208 7.79 -7.41 10.12
CA TYR A 208 8.92 -8.11 10.74
C TYR A 208 10.22 -7.32 10.62
N GLY A 209 10.47 -6.69 9.47
CA GLY A 209 11.62 -5.82 9.25
C GLY A 209 11.67 -4.61 10.20
N VAL A 210 10.51 -3.98 10.43
CA VAL A 210 10.41 -2.79 11.29
C VAL A 210 10.46 -3.13 12.79
N PHE A 211 9.71 -4.15 13.24
CA PHE A 211 9.56 -4.44 14.67
C PHE A 211 10.19 -5.75 15.14
N GLY A 212 10.21 -6.78 14.29
CA GLY A 212 10.67 -8.12 14.65
C GLY A 212 12.18 -8.22 14.83
N TRP A 213 12.95 -7.67 13.88
CA TRP A 213 14.40 -7.84 13.85
C TRP A 213 15.15 -7.21 15.05
N GLY A 214 14.71 -6.03 15.49
CA GLY A 214 15.34 -5.31 16.62
C GLY A 214 15.10 -5.95 18.00
N ARG A 215 14.05 -6.78 18.14
CA ARG A 215 13.74 -7.49 19.38
C ARG A 215 14.42 -8.85 19.46
N ALA A 216 14.64 -9.53 18.33
CA ALA A 216 15.31 -10.83 18.26
C ALA A 216 16.78 -10.81 18.69
N LYS A 217 17.44 -9.64 18.73
CA LYS A 217 18.82 -9.48 19.25
C LYS A 217 18.90 -9.12 20.74
N LYS A 218 17.76 -8.99 21.43
CA LYS A 218 17.69 -8.67 22.87
C LYS A 218 17.10 -9.81 23.71
N ALA A 219 16.77 -10.93 23.09
CA ALA A 219 16.37 -12.19 23.72
C ALA A 219 17.50 -13.20 23.54
#